data_AF-A0A8J2PT84-F1
#
_entry.id   AF-A0A8J2PT84-F1
#
_cell.length_a   1.000
_cell.length_b   1.000
_cell.length_c   1.000
_cell.angle_alpha   90.00
_cell.angle_beta   90.00
_cell.angle_gamma   90.00
#
_symmetry.space_group_name_H-M   'P 1'
#
loop_
_entity.id
_entity.type
_entity.pdbx_description
1 polymer ?
#
loop_
_entity_poly.entity_id
_entity_poly.type
_entity_poly.pdbx_seq_one_letter_code
_entity_poly.pdbx_strand_id
1 'polypeptide(L)'
;KKIELVKGSGVFLRASKIAAAKLGSKTPAILSRKLFRYIFTPEETKGHSIMGRKCNANKGTAALPSVNPAKRDAIIEFTLSTFNLKPSSSNKGIDEYQFQKGKILASLGKLLREDSKPAD
;
A
#
# COMPACT_ATOMS: atom_id res chain seq x y z
N LYS A 1 9.11 4.40 -20.76
CA LYS A 1 7.66 4.14 -20.87
C LYS A 1 7.01 4.11 -19.48
N LYS A 2 5.99 4.95 -19.24
CA LYS A 2 5.12 4.83 -18.05
C LYS A 2 4.03 3.80 -18.38
N ILE A 3 3.71 2.94 -17.43
CA ILE A 3 2.63 1.98 -17.52
C ILE A 3 1.68 2.22 -16.35
N GLU A 4 0.39 2.01 -16.61
CA GLU A 4 -0.61 2.06 -15.56
C GLU A 4 -0.42 0.84 -14.64
N LEU A 5 -0.50 1.05 -13.33
CA LEU A 5 -0.26 0.02 -12.33
C LEU A 5 -1.42 -0.99 -12.34
N VAL A 6 -2.65 -0.49 -12.32
CA VAL A 6 -3.89 -1.25 -12.50
C VAL A 6 -4.72 -0.54 -13.55
N LYS A 7 -5.30 -1.30 -14.49
CA LYS A 7 -6.09 -0.72 -15.59
C LYS A 7 -7.24 0.11 -15.03
N GLY A 8 -7.34 1.38 -15.43
CA GLY A 8 -8.40 2.30 -14.97
C GLY A 8 -8.18 2.91 -13.59
N SER A 9 -7.02 2.69 -12.95
CA SER A 9 -6.68 3.33 -11.67
C SER A 9 -6.19 4.77 -11.82
N GLY A 10 -5.73 5.17 -13.02
CA GLY A 10 -5.07 6.46 -13.25
C GLY A 10 -3.70 6.57 -12.58
N VAL A 11 -3.17 5.49 -12.01
CA VAL A 11 -1.88 5.46 -11.30
C VAL A 11 -0.81 4.91 -12.22
N PHE A 12 0.12 5.78 -12.62
CA PHE A 12 1.18 5.43 -13.57
C PHE A 12 2.54 5.36 -12.92
N LEU A 13 3.32 4.33 -13.28
CA LEU A 13 4.71 4.19 -12.86
C LEU A 13 5.60 3.77 -14.03
N ARG A 14 6.90 4.12 -13.99
CA ARG A 14 7.85 3.67 -15.02
C ARG A 14 7.99 2.15 -14.96
N ALA A 15 7.98 1.48 -16.13
CA ALA A 15 8.12 0.02 -16.21
C ALA A 15 9.38 -0.50 -15.48
N SER A 16 10.49 0.25 -15.55
CA SER A 16 11.72 -0.08 -14.83
C SER A 16 11.57 -0.06 -13.31
N LYS A 17 10.80 0.89 -12.75
CA LYS A 17 10.51 0.96 -11.31
C LYS A 17 9.61 -0.19 -10.88
N ILE A 18 8.66 -0.61 -11.72
CA ILE A 18 7.82 -1.79 -11.46
C ILE A 18 8.66 -3.07 -11.48
N ALA A 19 9.54 -3.22 -12.47
CA ALA A 19 10.46 -4.36 -12.54
C ALA A 19 11.39 -4.41 -11.33
N ALA A 20 11.99 -3.28 -10.94
CA ALA A 20 12.83 -3.17 -9.75
C ALA A 20 12.06 -3.41 -8.44
N ALA A 21 10.79 -2.99 -8.37
CA ALA A 21 9.94 -3.28 -7.23
C ALA A 21 9.67 -4.79 -7.10
N LYS A 22 9.40 -5.48 -8.21
CA LYS A 22 9.22 -6.94 -8.23
C LYS A 22 10.51 -7.67 -7.90
N LEU A 23 11.64 -7.20 -8.40
CA LEU A 23 12.95 -7.79 -8.15
C LEU A 23 13.28 -7.77 -6.65
N GLY A 24 13.45 -8.95 -6.06
CA GLY A 24 13.74 -9.13 -4.64
C GLY A 24 12.54 -8.98 -3.68
N SER A 25 11.32 -8.79 -4.18
CA SER A 25 10.12 -8.77 -3.33
C SER A 25 9.57 -10.18 -3.14
N LYS A 26 10.01 -10.84 -2.06
CA LYS A 26 9.57 -12.20 -1.70
C LYS A 26 8.17 -12.25 -1.08
N THR A 27 7.65 -11.11 -0.62
CA THR A 27 6.34 -11.03 0.03
C THR A 27 5.51 -9.85 -0.47
N PRO A 28 4.16 -9.92 -0.39
CA PRO A 28 3.27 -8.81 -0.75
C PRO A 28 3.60 -7.53 0.04
N ALA A 29 3.98 -7.67 1.30
CA ALA A 29 4.35 -6.56 2.18
C ALA A 29 5.61 -5.81 1.68
N ILE A 30 6.61 -6.50 1.16
CA ILE A 30 7.83 -5.86 0.63
C ILE A 30 7.53 -5.14 -0.69
N LEU A 31 6.78 -5.81 -1.59
CA LEU A 31 6.42 -5.22 -2.89
C LEU A 31 5.61 -3.94 -2.72
N SER A 32 4.55 -4.00 -1.91
CA SER A 32 3.67 -2.86 -1.66
C SER A 32 4.43 -1.66 -1.06
N ARG A 33 5.35 -1.89 -0.11
CA ARG A 33 6.20 -0.82 0.46
C ARG A 33 7.11 -0.17 -0.59
N LYS A 34 7.75 -0.96 -1.46
CA LYS A 34 8.59 -0.42 -2.54
C LYS A 34 7.76 0.44 -3.50
N LEU A 35 6.60 -0.07 -3.91
CA LEU A 35 5.67 0.67 -4.79
C LEU A 35 5.17 1.95 -4.13
N PHE A 36 4.85 1.90 -2.84
CA PHE A 36 4.43 3.06 -2.06
C PHE A 36 5.45 4.18 -2.12
N ARG A 37 6.74 3.88 -1.87
CA ARG A 37 7.84 4.86 -1.98
C ARG A 37 8.10 5.38 -3.40
N TYR A 38 7.64 4.67 -4.43
CA TYR A 38 7.77 5.12 -5.82
C TYR A 38 6.60 5.97 -6.30
N ILE A 39 5.43 5.83 -5.67
CA ILE A 39 4.17 6.47 -6.10
C ILE A 39 3.83 7.68 -5.23
N PHE A 40 4.16 7.62 -3.95
CA PHE A 40 3.97 8.72 -3.02
C PHE A 40 5.27 9.45 -2.77
N THR A 41 5.22 10.77 -2.76
CA THR A 41 6.33 11.58 -2.24
C THR A 41 6.28 11.65 -0.71
N PRO A 42 7.40 11.96 -0.04
CA PRO A 42 7.41 12.17 1.40
C PRO A 42 6.44 13.28 1.86
N GLU A 43 6.21 14.29 1.02
CA GLU A 43 5.28 15.38 1.31
C GLU A 43 3.82 14.93 1.27
N GLU A 44 3.46 14.05 0.33
CA GLU A 44 2.12 13.46 0.24
C GLU A 44 1.79 12.52 1.41
N THR A 45 2.81 12.03 2.12
CA THR A 45 2.66 11.03 3.18
C THR A 45 2.82 11.62 4.58
N LYS A 46 3.53 12.75 4.71
CA LYS A 46 3.71 13.45 5.97
C LYS A 46 2.36 13.91 6.52
N GLY A 47 2.12 13.62 7.80
CA GLY A 47 0.86 13.97 8.46
C GLY A 47 -0.38 13.19 7.98
N HIS A 48 -0.19 12.13 7.18
CA HIS A 48 -1.27 11.28 6.70
C HIS A 48 -1.21 9.89 7.32
N SER A 49 -2.33 9.16 7.27
CA SER A 49 -2.42 7.76 7.62
C SER A 49 -2.86 6.92 6.42
N ILE A 50 -2.68 5.59 6.46
CA ILE A 50 -3.09 4.73 5.33
C ILE A 50 -4.62 4.72 5.14
N MET A 51 -5.37 4.76 6.24
CA MET A 51 -6.82 4.51 6.24
C MET A 51 -7.66 5.68 6.74
N GLY A 52 -7.06 6.74 7.27
CA GLY A 52 -7.81 7.86 7.85
C GLY A 52 -8.52 7.53 9.16
N ARG A 53 -8.30 6.34 9.72
CA ARG A 53 -9.03 5.84 10.88
C ARG A 53 -8.39 6.29 12.18
N LYS A 54 -9.23 6.66 13.15
CA LYS A 54 -8.81 6.96 14.52
C LYS A 54 -8.20 5.71 15.15
N CYS A 55 -7.07 5.88 15.83
CA CYS A 55 -6.47 4.79 16.60
C CYS A 55 -7.31 4.53 17.86
N ASN A 56 -7.79 3.30 18.05
CA ASN A 56 -8.58 2.94 19.23
C ASN A 56 -7.81 3.11 20.55
N ALA A 57 -6.48 2.98 20.53
CA ALA A 57 -5.63 3.17 21.70
C ALA A 57 -5.42 4.66 22.04
N ASN A 58 -5.47 5.56 21.05
CA ASN A 58 -5.28 7.00 21.24
C ASN A 58 -6.57 7.75 20.94
N LYS A 59 -7.62 7.49 21.75
CA LYS A 59 -8.93 8.14 21.59
C LYS A 59 -8.88 9.67 21.74
N GLY A 60 -7.84 10.22 22.38
CA GLY A 60 -7.64 11.66 22.56
C GLY A 60 -7.02 12.38 21.36
N THR A 61 -6.40 11.67 20.42
CA THR A 61 -5.75 12.29 19.25
C THR A 61 -6.70 12.38 18.06
N ALA A 62 -6.68 13.50 17.34
CA ALA A 62 -7.41 13.64 16.08
C ALA A 62 -6.92 12.61 15.04
N ALA A 63 -7.84 12.09 14.24
CA ALA A 63 -7.49 11.17 13.15
C ALA A 63 -6.74 11.94 12.06
N LEU A 64 -5.60 11.41 11.62
CA LEU A 64 -4.90 11.96 10.46
C LEU A 64 -5.66 11.64 9.18
N PRO A 65 -5.70 12.54 8.17
CA PRO A 65 -6.31 12.26 6.88
C PRO A 65 -5.71 11.01 6.23
N SER A 66 -6.50 10.31 5.41
CA SER A 66 -5.98 9.19 4.63
C SER A 66 -5.11 9.69 3.49
N VAL A 67 -4.03 8.97 3.16
CA VAL A 67 -3.32 9.13 1.88
C VAL A 67 -4.28 8.93 0.70
N ASN A 68 -3.91 9.43 -0.48
CA ASN A 68 -4.72 9.33 -1.69
C ASN A 68 -5.23 7.87 -1.91
N PRO A 69 -6.55 7.63 -1.82
CA PRO A 69 -7.11 6.29 -1.81
C PRO A 69 -6.93 5.59 -3.15
N ALA A 70 -7.00 6.30 -4.28
CA ALA A 70 -6.80 5.72 -5.60
C ALA A 70 -5.37 5.17 -5.76
N LYS A 71 -4.36 5.96 -5.34
CA LYS A 71 -2.95 5.52 -5.32
C LYS A 71 -2.75 4.31 -4.40
N ARG A 72 -3.30 4.37 -3.19
CA ARG A 72 -3.21 3.29 -2.19
C ARG A 72 -3.84 1.99 -2.72
N ASP A 73 -5.05 2.07 -3.23
CA ASP A 73 -5.83 0.91 -3.64
C ASP A 73 -5.23 0.26 -4.89
N ALA A 74 -4.72 1.06 -5.84
CA ALA A 74 -3.96 0.55 -6.98
C ALA A 74 -2.71 -0.24 -6.56
N ILE A 75 -1.96 0.24 -5.54
CA ILE A 75 -0.79 -0.47 -5.01
C ILE A 75 -1.20 -1.82 -4.40
N ILE A 76 -2.25 -1.82 -3.59
CA ILE A 76 -2.75 -3.02 -2.92
C ILE A 76 -3.20 -4.04 -3.97
N GLU A 77 -4.02 -3.62 -4.92
CA GLU A 77 -4.58 -4.50 -5.95
C GLU A 77 -3.49 -5.06 -6.86
N PHE A 78 -2.58 -4.21 -7.34
CA PHE A 78 -1.43 -4.67 -8.13
C PHE A 78 -0.56 -5.66 -7.37
N THR A 79 -0.34 -5.41 -6.08
CA THR A 79 0.45 -6.29 -5.23
C THR A 79 -0.24 -7.64 -5.09
N LEU A 80 -1.51 -7.67 -4.72
CA LEU A 80 -2.28 -8.91 -4.57
C LEU A 80 -2.32 -9.70 -5.88
N SER A 81 -2.60 -9.03 -7.01
CA SER A 81 -2.58 -9.67 -8.33
C SER A 81 -1.20 -10.22 -8.72
N THR A 82 -0.11 -9.55 -8.32
CA THR A 82 1.26 -10.04 -8.60
C THR A 82 1.55 -11.36 -7.87
N PHE A 83 0.94 -11.57 -6.70
CA PHE A 83 1.07 -12.79 -5.91
C PHE A 83 -0.08 -13.80 -6.17
N ASN A 84 -0.84 -13.63 -7.26
CA ASN A 84 -2.01 -14.47 -7.61
C ASN A 84 -3.10 -14.50 -6.52
N LEU A 85 -3.13 -13.49 -5.65
CA LEU A 85 -4.15 -13.33 -4.62
C LEU A 85 -5.31 -12.55 -5.25
N LYS A 86 -6.38 -13.26 -5.61
CA LYS A 86 -7.60 -12.69 -6.18
C LYS A 86 -8.80 -13.02 -5.28
N PRO A 87 -9.84 -12.17 -5.26
CA PRO A 87 -11.08 -12.53 -4.60
C PRO A 87 -11.63 -13.80 -5.25
N SER A 88 -11.73 -14.88 -4.46
CA SER A 88 -12.30 -16.15 -4.87
C SER A 88 -13.78 -16.21 -4.52
N SER A 89 -14.54 -17.08 -5.17
CA SER A 89 -15.93 -17.37 -4.78
C SER A 89 -16.02 -18.29 -3.56
N SER A 90 -14.91 -18.90 -3.13
CA SER A 90 -14.85 -19.71 -1.92
C SER A 90 -14.51 -18.85 -0.71
N ASN A 91 -15.20 -19.09 0.43
CA ASN A 91 -14.92 -18.44 1.71
C ASN A 91 -13.43 -18.46 2.07
N LYS A 92 -12.77 -19.62 1.90
CA LYS A 92 -11.33 -19.76 2.18
C LYS A 92 -10.46 -18.79 1.37
N GLY A 93 -10.80 -18.59 0.09
CA GLY A 93 -10.05 -17.66 -0.76
C GLY A 93 -10.40 -16.20 -0.48
N ILE A 94 -11.63 -15.90 -0.06
CA ILE A 94 -12.02 -14.57 0.43
C ILE A 94 -11.23 -14.22 1.69
N ASP A 95 -11.21 -15.12 2.67
CA ASP A 95 -10.44 -14.97 3.92
C ASP A 95 -8.96 -14.77 3.66
N GLU A 96 -8.34 -15.57 2.78
CA GLU A 96 -6.94 -15.42 2.42
C GLU A 96 -6.65 -14.06 1.76
N TYR A 97 -7.51 -13.64 0.83
CA TYR A 97 -7.40 -12.34 0.16
C TYR A 97 -7.49 -11.19 1.18
N GLN A 98 -8.48 -11.21 2.07
CA GLN A 98 -8.67 -10.18 3.09
C GLN A 98 -7.53 -10.18 4.11
N PHE A 99 -7.06 -11.35 4.51
CA PHE A 99 -5.92 -11.50 5.41
C PHE A 99 -4.65 -10.87 4.82
N GLN A 100 -4.32 -11.18 3.57
CA GLN A 100 -3.14 -10.62 2.90
C GLN A 100 -3.28 -9.11 2.67
N LYS A 101 -4.47 -8.64 2.29
CA LYS A 101 -4.79 -7.21 2.20
C LYS A 101 -4.56 -6.50 3.55
N GLY A 102 -5.01 -7.10 4.65
CA GLY A 102 -4.78 -6.61 6.01
C GLY A 102 -3.29 -6.50 6.35
N LYS A 103 -2.49 -7.51 6.01
CA LYS A 103 -1.03 -7.49 6.21
C LYS A 103 -0.35 -6.39 5.41
N ILE A 104 -0.76 -6.18 4.16
CA ILE A 104 -0.26 -5.07 3.33
C ILE A 104 -0.58 -3.73 3.99
N LEU A 105 -1.83 -3.52 4.41
CA LEU A 105 -2.26 -2.28 5.05
C LEU A 105 -1.49 -1.99 6.35
N ALA A 106 -1.33 -3.00 7.21
CA ALA A 106 -0.53 -2.88 8.43
C ALA A 106 0.95 -2.57 8.13
N SER A 107 1.49 -3.24 7.10
CA SER A 107 2.87 -3.05 6.63
C SER A 107 3.11 -1.62 6.14
N LEU A 108 2.19 -1.05 5.35
CA LEU A 108 2.24 0.32 4.85
C LEU A 108 2.02 1.34 5.99
N GLY A 109 1.16 1.03 6.96
CA GLY A 109 0.94 1.89 8.12
C GLY A 109 2.18 1.97 9.02
N LYS A 110 2.92 0.87 9.16
CA LYS A 110 4.22 0.87 9.84
C LYS A 110 5.24 1.71 9.05
N LEU A 111 5.30 1.54 7.73
CA LEU A 111 6.20 2.32 6.86
C LEU A 111 5.99 3.83 7.02
N LEU A 112 4.74 4.30 6.97
CA LEU A 112 4.43 5.72 7.17
C LEU A 112 4.94 6.26 8.50
N ARG A 113 4.80 5.48 9.58
CA ARG A 113 5.27 5.86 10.91
C ARG A 113 6.79 5.87 11.02
N GLU A 114 7.47 4.98 10.30
CA GLU A 114 8.93 4.92 10.21
C GLU A 114 9.46 6.14 9.45
N ASP A 115 8.89 6.44 8.28
CA ASP A 115 9.29 7.57 7.45
C ASP A 115 8.88 8.94 8.06
N SER A 116 7.96 8.97 9.03
CA SER A 116 7.56 10.20 9.76
C SER A 116 8.40 10.53 10.99
N LYS A 117 9.27 9.62 11.46
CA LYS A 117 10.16 9.92 12.59
C LYS A 117 11.28 10.84 12.11
N PRO A 118 11.64 11.88 12.88
CA PRO A 118 12.84 12.65 12.58
C PRO A 118 14.04 11.70 12.60
N ALA A 119 14.96 11.84 11.65
CA ALA A 119 16.28 11.23 11.75
C ALA A 119 16.98 11.92 12.93
N ASP A 120 17.37 11.12 13.92
CA ASP A 120 18.17 11.55 15.07
C ASP A 120 19.56 11.99 14.60
#